data_AF-A0A3R6IJV1-F1
#
_entry.id   AF-A0A3R6IJV1-F1
#
_cell.length_a   1.000
_cell.length_b   1.000
_cell.length_c   1.000
_cell.angle_alpha   90.00
_cell.angle_beta   90.00
_cell.angle_gamma   90.00
#
_symmetry.space_group_name_H-M   'P 1'
#
loop_
_entity.id
_entity.type
_entity.pdbx_description
1 polymer ?
#
loop_
_entity_poly.entity_id
_entity_poly.type
_entity_poly.pdbx_seq_one_letter_code
_entity_poly.pdbx_strand_id
1 'polypeptide(L)'
;YADIFLSPLCDIYKDMVDSYIIELKYSKSQTTDEQVKKLFEEASAQISRYADSDMVREAVKTTKLHKLVVIYRGAEMVACEEI
;
A
#
# COMPACT_ATOMS: atom_id res chain seq x y z
N TYR A 1 10.40 -0.69 1.97
CA TYR A 1 9.59 -1.46 2.93
C TYR A 1 8.20 -0.87 2.94
N ALA A 2 7.18 -1.73 2.86
CA ALA A 2 5.79 -1.38 3.06
C ALA A 2 5.25 -2.14 4.27
N ASP A 3 4.17 -1.65 4.88
CA ASP A 3 3.63 -2.24 6.11
C ASP A 3 3.06 -3.64 5.87
N ILE A 4 2.36 -3.85 4.75
CA ILE A 4 1.74 -5.14 4.43
C ILE A 4 1.95 -5.46 2.95
N PHE A 5 2.43 -6.68 2.68
CA PHE A 5 2.42 -7.26 1.34
C PHE A 5 1.65 -8.58 1.37
N LEU A 6 0.51 -8.60 0.67
CA LEU A 6 -0.29 -9.79 0.41
C LEU A 6 0.26 -10.49 -0.82
N SER A 7 1.37 -11.21 -0.62
CA SER A 7 2.04 -11.99 -1.66
C SER A 7 1.13 -13.11 -2.17
N PRO A 8 1.00 -13.30 -3.49
CA PRO A 8 0.08 -14.28 -4.06
C PRO A 8 0.65 -15.69 -3.93
N LEU A 9 -0.19 -16.63 -3.48
CA LEU A 9 0.19 -18.03 -3.29
C LEU A 9 -0.22 -18.89 -4.50
N CYS A 10 0.23 -18.49 -5.69
CA CYS A 10 -0.16 -19.10 -6.98
C CYS A 10 0.14 -20.59 -7.12
N ASP A 11 1.09 -21.12 -6.32
CA ASP A 11 1.46 -22.53 -6.37
C ASP A 11 0.36 -23.43 -5.79
N ILE A 12 -0.47 -22.88 -4.90
CA ILE A 12 -1.62 -23.54 -4.29
C ILE A 12 -2.91 -23.06 -4.97
N TYR A 13 -3.06 -21.75 -5.15
CA TYR A 13 -4.27 -21.13 -5.72
C TYR A 13 -4.00 -20.62 -7.14
N LYS A 14 -4.27 -21.47 -8.13
CA LYS A 14 -3.93 -21.22 -9.55
C LYS A 14 -4.77 -20.12 -10.21
N ASP A 15 -5.90 -19.78 -9.62
CA ASP A 15 -6.85 -18.76 -10.07
C ASP A 15 -6.67 -17.42 -9.35
N MET A 16 -5.63 -17.26 -8.53
CA MET A 16 -5.29 -15.95 -7.96
C MET A 16 -4.95 -14.97 -9.08
N VAL A 17 -5.69 -13.86 -9.12
CA VAL A 17 -5.54 -12.80 -10.11
C VAL A 17 -4.95 -11.51 -9.53
N ASP A 18 -5.04 -11.32 -8.21
CA ASP A 18 -4.65 -10.06 -7.56
C ASP A 18 -3.65 -10.29 -6.42
N SER A 19 -2.76 -9.32 -6.23
CA SER A 19 -1.90 -9.16 -5.05
C SER A 19 -1.91 -7.72 -4.59
N TYR A 20 -1.55 -7.46 -3.33
CA TYR A 20 -1.69 -6.14 -2.74
C TYR A 20 -0.45 -5.76 -1.95
N ILE A 21 0.02 -4.53 -2.13
CA ILE A 21 0.82 -3.85 -1.12
C ILE A 21 -0.04 -2.78 -0.49
N ILE A 22 0.04 -2.65 0.83
CA ILE A 22 -0.68 -1.65 1.60
C ILE A 22 0.32 -0.88 2.45
N GLU A 23 0.35 0.43 2.26
CA GLU A 23 1.11 1.37 3.08
C GLU A 23 0.15 2.08 4.05
N LEU A 24 0.44 1.97 5.34
CA LEU A 24 -0.35 2.53 6.42
C LEU A 24 0.39 3.71 7.04
N LYS A 25 -0.25 4.87 7.09
CA LYS A 25 0.25 6.01 7.86
C LYS A 25 -0.71 6.39 8.98
N TYR A 26 -0.14 6.76 10.11
CA TYR A 26 -0.87 7.25 11.27
C TYR A 26 -0.44 8.67 11.59
N SER A 27 -1.39 9.58 11.73
CA SER A 27 -1.19 10.95 12.17
C SER A 27 -1.97 11.23 13.46
N LYS A 28 -1.61 12.31 14.14
CA LYS A 28 -2.35 12.75 15.35
C LYS A 28 -3.71 13.32 14.94
N SER A 29 -4.68 13.31 15.85
CA SER A 29 -6.04 13.82 15.60
C SER A 29 -6.07 15.29 15.15
N GLN A 30 -5.07 16.08 15.56
CA GLN A 30 -4.94 17.50 15.22
C GLN A 30 -4.17 17.78 13.92
N THR A 31 -3.76 16.75 13.18
CA THR A 31 -3.08 16.91 11.88
C THR A 31 -4.03 17.55 10.87
N THR A 32 -3.60 18.59 10.17
CA THR A 32 -4.44 19.31 9.19
C THR A 32 -4.61 18.51 7.90
N ASP A 33 -5.56 18.91 7.06
CA ASP A 33 -5.80 18.26 5.77
C ASP A 33 -4.60 18.39 4.82
N GLU A 34 -3.91 19.55 4.81
CA GLU A 34 -2.69 19.73 4.03
C GLU A 34 -1.56 18.81 4.50
N GLN A 35 -1.45 18.58 5.81
CA GLN A 35 -0.45 17.66 6.36
C GLN A 35 -0.80 16.20 6.03
N VAL A 36 -2.08 15.83 6.06
CA VAL A 36 -2.54 14.51 5.60
C VAL A 36 -2.28 14.32 4.11
N LYS A 37 -2.52 15.34 3.28
CA LYS A 37 -2.19 15.29 1.86
C LYS A 37 -0.71 15.06 1.61
N LYS A 38 0.16 15.77 2.34
CA LYS A 38 1.61 15.55 2.24
C LYS A 38 1.99 14.12 2.67
N LEU A 39 1.39 13.61 3.75
CA LEU A 39 1.60 12.25 4.23
C LEU A 39 1.17 11.22 3.19
N PHE A 40 0.09 11.50 2.46
CA PHE A 40 -0.37 10.68 1.33
C PHE A 40 0.61 10.66 0.18
N GLU A 41 1.14 11.82 -0.23
CA GLU A 41 2.15 11.91 -1.28
C GLU A 41 3.43 11.14 -0.91
N GLU A 42 3.88 11.25 0.34
CA GLU A 42 5.04 10.53 0.86
C GLU A 42 4.81 9.01 0.89
N ALA A 43 3.65 8.56 1.38
CA ALA A 43 3.26 7.16 1.38
C ALA A 43 3.14 6.61 -0.04
N SER A 44 2.56 7.38 -0.96
CA SER A 44 2.40 7.01 -2.37
C SER A 44 3.75 6.84 -3.07
N ALA A 45 4.71 7.72 -2.77
CA ALA A 45 6.07 7.59 -3.28
C ALA A 45 6.78 6.36 -2.66
N GLN A 46 6.56 6.08 -1.37
CA GLN A 46 7.15 4.94 -0.68
C GLN A 46 6.65 3.60 -1.22
N ILE A 47 5.33 3.44 -1.34
CA ILE A 47 4.73 2.19 -1.83
C ILE A 47 5.12 1.94 -3.28
N SER A 48 5.19 2.97 -4.12
CA SER A 48 5.64 2.84 -5.52
C SER A 48 7.08 2.36 -5.61
N ARG A 49 8.00 2.94 -4.81
CA ARG A 49 9.39 2.47 -4.75
C ARG A 49 9.52 1.02 -4.28
N TYR A 50 8.71 0.59 -3.33
CA TYR A 50 8.75 -0.78 -2.84
C TYR A 50 8.15 -1.76 -3.85
N ALA A 51 7.06 -1.38 -4.53
CA ALA A 51 6.47 -2.15 -5.62
C ALA A 51 7.46 -2.39 -6.77
N ASP A 52 8.37 -1.45 -7.01
CA ASP A 52 9.42 -1.55 -8.01
C ASP A 52 10.65 -2.38 -7.59
N SER A 53 10.70 -2.89 -6.36
CA SER A 53 11.81 -3.73 -5.91
C SER A 53 11.82 -5.10 -6.60
N ASP A 54 13.01 -5.66 -6.86
CA ASP A 54 13.16 -6.96 -7.51
C ASP A 54 12.42 -8.07 -6.75
N MET A 55 12.50 -8.05 -5.41
CA MET A 55 11.79 -9.00 -4.54
C MET A 55 10.26 -8.97 -4.77
N VAL A 56 9.65 -7.79 -4.90
CA VAL A 56 8.21 -7.68 -5.16
C VAL A 56 7.90 -8.12 -6.58
N ARG A 57 8.68 -7.67 -7.57
CA ARG A 57 8.48 -8.02 -8.98
C ARG A 57 8.53 -9.54 -9.20
N GLU A 58 9.42 -10.23 -8.50
CA GLU A 58 9.50 -11.70 -8.52
C GLU A 58 8.31 -12.36 -7.79
N ALA A 59 7.86 -11.78 -6.67
CA ALA A 59 6.79 -12.35 -5.86
C ALA A 59 5.38 -12.19 -6.46
N VAL A 60 5.12 -11.14 -7.24
CA VAL A 60 3.78 -10.85 -7.83
C VAL A 60 3.35 -11.91 -8.86
N LYS A 61 4.31 -12.65 -9.44
CA LYS A 61 4.07 -13.73 -10.41
C LYS A 61 3.19 -13.26 -11.57
N THR A 62 2.00 -13.84 -11.73
CA THR A 62 1.02 -13.52 -12.79
C THR A 62 -0.11 -12.61 -12.32
N THR A 63 -0.09 -12.18 -11.06
CA THR A 63 -1.18 -11.37 -10.49
C THR A 63 -1.03 -9.90 -10.85
N LYS A 64 -2.15 -9.17 -10.84
CA LYS A 64 -2.17 -7.72 -10.84
C LYS A 64 -1.79 -7.24 -9.44
N LEU A 65 -0.70 -6.46 -9.35
CA LEU A 65 -0.31 -5.82 -8.10
C LEU A 65 -1.10 -4.53 -7.90
N HIS A 66 -1.89 -4.48 -6.84
CA HIS A 66 -2.58 -3.29 -6.34
C HIS A 66 -1.73 -2.60 -5.27
N LYS A 67 -1.70 -1.26 -5.29
CA LYS A 67 -0.96 -0.44 -4.32
C LYS A 67 -1.96 0.43 -3.59
N LEU A 68 -2.20 0.14 -2.31
CA LEU A 68 -3.13 0.89 -1.47
C LEU A 68 -2.39 1.77 -0.47
N VAL A 69 -2.81 3.03 -0.37
CA VAL A 69 -2.38 3.93 0.70
C VAL A 69 -3.56 4.19 1.61
N VAL A 70 -3.37 3.92 2.91
CA VAL A 70 -4.37 4.18 3.94
C VAL A 70 -3.79 5.12 4.99
N ILE A 71 -4.54 6.17 5.31
CA ILE A 71 -4.14 7.14 6.33
C ILE A 71 -5.18 7.18 7.44
N TYR A 72 -4.70 6.98 8.67
CA TYR A 72 -5.46 7.20 9.89
C TYR A 72 -5.08 8.53 10.54
N ARG A 73 -6.08 9.34 10.88
CA ARG A 73 -5.95 10.52 11.73
C ARG A 73 -6.56 10.19 13.09
N GLY A 74 -5.70 9.87 14.07
CA GLY A 74 -6.15 9.24 15.31
C GLY A 74 -6.76 7.86 15.01
N ALA A 75 -8.05 7.69 15.29
CA ALA A 75 -8.79 6.45 15.00
C ALA A 75 -9.61 6.50 13.70
N GLU A 76 -9.64 7.65 13.02
CA GLU A 76 -10.43 7.85 11.81
C GLU A 76 -9.61 7.56 10.55
N MET A 77 -10.13 6.73 9.65
CA MET A 77 -9.52 6.50 8.34
C MET A 77 -9.92 7.63 7.40
N VAL A 78 -8.99 8.56 7.17
CA VAL A 78 -9.22 9.78 6.39
C VAL A 78 -8.83 9.66 4.92
N ALA A 79 -8.06 8.62 4.55
CA ALA A 79 -7.78 8.27 3.16
C ALA A 79 -7.64 6.76 3.02
N CYS A 80 -8.13 6.22 1.91
CA CYS A 80 -7.98 4.83 1.49
C CYS A 80 -8.08 4.80 -0.03
N GLU A 81 -6.95 4.84 -0.72
CA GLU A 81 -6.90 5.02 -2.18
C GLU A 81 -5.92 4.03 -2.81
N GLU A 82 -6.28 3.58 -4.02
CA GLU A 82 -5.38 2.83 -4.91
C GLU A 82 -4.66 3.81 -5.85
N ILE A 83 -3.35 3.63 -6.02
CA ILE A 83 -2.48 4.54 -6.81
C ILE A 83 -1.74 3.87 -7.98
#